data_AF-A0A7Y6YHQ6-F1
#
_entry.id   AF-A0A7Y6YHQ6-F1
#
_cell.length_a   1.000
_cell.length_b   1.000
_cell.length_c   1.000
_cell.angle_alpha   90.00
_cell.angle_beta   90.00
_cell.angle_gamma   90.00
#
_symmetry.space_group_name_H-M   'P 1'
#
loop_
_entity.id
_entity.type
_entity.pdbx_description
1 polymer ?
#
loop_
_entity_poly.entity_id
_entity_poly.type
_entity_poly.pdbx_seq_one_letter_code
_entity_poly.pdbx_strand_id
1 'polypeptide(L)'
;MASTTHNPSNFSGYEGNQTQRVFTFFKENTATASMAERATGVHHKNICRIKRKLEKAGLLWQVCRGRCMRTGHYAFYLTTDPNKAPKDGQISLFDNE
;
A
#
# COMPACT_ATOMS: atom_id res chain seq x y z
N MET A 1 18.26 25.58 -19.91
CA MET A 1 18.61 24.51 -18.96
C MET A 1 17.58 24.57 -17.84
N ALA A 2 16.69 23.59 -17.76
CA ALA A 2 15.49 23.65 -16.93
C ALA A 2 15.83 23.63 -15.43
N SER A 3 15.35 24.63 -14.72
CA SER A 3 15.47 24.83 -13.28
C SER A 3 14.74 23.73 -12.52
N THR A 4 15.45 22.93 -11.72
CA THR A 4 14.82 22.06 -10.72
C THR A 4 14.92 22.74 -9.36
N THR A 5 13.86 23.45 -8.98
CA THR A 5 13.67 23.95 -7.62
C THR A 5 13.39 22.78 -6.68
N HIS A 6 14.35 22.41 -5.83
CA HIS A 6 14.07 21.59 -4.66
C HIS A 6 13.38 22.49 -3.63
N ASN A 7 12.06 22.38 -3.51
CA ASN A 7 11.27 23.05 -2.48
C ASN A 7 11.17 22.12 -1.27
N PRO A 8 11.88 22.35 -0.15
CA PRO A 8 11.69 21.58 1.07
C PRO A 8 10.44 22.13 1.79
N SER A 9 9.26 21.68 1.36
CA SER A 9 8.01 22.03 2.03
C SER A 9 7.94 21.43 3.44
N ASN A 10 8.03 22.31 4.44
CA ASN A 10 7.36 22.28 5.74
C ASN A 10 7.32 20.95 6.52
N PHE A 11 8.25 20.82 7.47
CA PHE A 11 8.22 19.82 8.55
C PHE A 11 7.25 20.26 9.66
N SER A 12 5.97 19.93 9.52
CA SER A 12 5.04 19.96 10.66
C SER A 12 3.97 18.87 10.49
N GLY A 13 4.08 17.77 11.26
CA GLY A 13 3.09 16.68 11.31
C GLY A 13 3.47 15.41 10.51
N TYR A 14 4.61 14.79 10.83
CA TYR A 14 5.29 13.86 9.92
C TYR A 14 4.68 12.44 9.80
N GLU A 15 3.99 11.90 10.82
CA GLU A 15 3.47 10.52 10.77
C GLU A 15 2.05 10.39 10.21
N GLY A 16 1.16 11.34 10.54
CA GLY A 16 -0.21 11.36 10.02
C GLY A 16 -0.25 11.57 8.51
N ASN A 17 0.64 12.43 7.99
CA ASN A 17 0.70 12.74 6.57
C ASN A 17 1.17 11.54 5.72
N GLN A 18 2.19 10.79 6.16
CA GLN A 18 2.70 9.63 5.41
C GLN A 18 1.68 8.50 5.35
N THR A 19 1.05 8.18 6.49
CA THR A 19 0.02 7.13 6.56
C THR A 19 -1.15 7.47 5.66
N GLN A 20 -1.64 8.72 5.72
CA GLN A 20 -2.76 9.17 4.89
C GLN A 20 -2.43 9.12 3.40
N ARG A 21 -1.23 9.56 3.00
CA ARG A 21 -0.79 9.53 1.60
C ARG A 21 -0.71 8.11 1.05
N VAL A 22 -0.13 7.19 1.82
CA VAL A 22 -0.03 5.77 1.46
C VAL A 22 -1.41 5.12 1.39
N PHE A 23 -2.28 5.40 2.37
CA PHE A 23 -3.65 4.89 2.40
C PHE A 23 -4.48 5.38 1.22
N THR A 24 -4.41 6.68 0.92
CA THR A 24 -5.11 7.29 -0.23
C THR A 24 -4.60 6.70 -1.54
N PHE A 25 -3.27 6.55 -1.68
CA PHE A 25 -2.67 5.93 -2.85
C PHE A 25 -3.18 4.50 -3.09
N PHE A 26 -3.23 3.67 -2.04
CA PHE A 26 -3.74 2.29 -2.15
C PHE A 26 -5.26 2.17 -2.34
N LYS A 27 -6.00 3.26 -2.08
CA LYS A 27 -7.46 3.32 -2.31
C LYS A 27 -7.74 3.50 -3.80
N GLU A 28 -6.98 4.37 -4.44
CA GLU A 28 -7.10 4.66 -5.88
C GLU A 28 -6.38 3.63 -6.74
N ASN A 29 -5.26 3.09 -6.26
CA ASN A 29 -4.37 2.24 -7.03
C ASN A 29 -4.15 0.89 -6.36
N THR A 30 -4.17 -0.17 -7.17
CA THR A 30 -3.72 -1.50 -6.74
C THR A 30 -2.23 -1.64 -7.06
N ALA A 31 -1.36 -1.64 -6.05
CA ALA A 31 0.07 -1.45 -6.25
C ALA A 31 0.93 -2.23 -5.24
N THR A 32 2.24 -2.34 -5.53
CA THR A 32 3.23 -2.92 -4.61
C THR A 32 3.85 -1.84 -3.70
N ALA A 33 4.50 -2.24 -2.61
CA ALA A 33 5.18 -1.30 -1.71
C ALA A 33 6.29 -0.48 -2.40
N SER A 34 6.99 -1.08 -3.36
CA SER A 34 8.00 -0.40 -4.19
C SER A 34 7.38 0.64 -5.13
N MET A 35 6.19 0.38 -5.66
CA MET A 35 5.45 1.36 -6.47
C MET A 35 4.94 2.50 -5.58
N ALA A 36 4.41 2.18 -4.40
CA ALA A 36 3.96 3.18 -3.43
C ALA A 36 5.10 4.09 -2.95
N GLU A 37 6.32 3.56 -2.74
CA GLU A 37 7.51 4.37 -2.41
C GLU A 37 7.76 5.42 -3.49
N ARG A 38 7.72 5.00 -4.76
CA ARG A 38 7.97 5.91 -5.88
C ARG A 38 6.88 6.98 -6.01
N ALA A 39 5.61 6.60 -5.84
CA ALA A 39 4.47 7.51 -6.01
C ALA A 39 4.32 8.48 -4.83
N THR A 40 4.50 8.00 -3.61
CA THR A 40 4.29 8.79 -2.38
C THR A 40 5.58 9.45 -1.88
N GLY A 41 6.76 9.05 -2.36
CA GLY A 41 8.04 9.52 -1.81
C GLY A 41 8.29 9.09 -0.36
N VAL A 42 7.43 8.24 0.22
CA VAL A 42 7.61 7.67 1.55
C VAL A 42 8.58 6.49 1.43
N HIS A 43 9.61 6.48 2.27
CA HIS A 43 10.63 5.43 2.24
C HIS A 43 10.02 4.04 2.44
N HIS A 44 10.51 3.04 1.69
CA HIS A 44 9.97 1.68 1.69
C HIS A 44 9.77 1.08 3.09
N LYS A 45 10.73 1.27 4.00
CA LYS A 45 10.62 0.77 5.40
C LYS A 45 9.41 1.34 6.14
N ASN A 46 9.05 2.60 5.91
CA ASN A 46 7.87 3.22 6.51
C ASN A 46 6.59 2.67 5.88
N ILE A 47 6.57 2.46 4.57
CA ILE A 47 5.44 1.83 3.87
C ILE A 47 5.21 0.41 4.41
N CYS A 48 6.26 -0.39 4.62
CA CYS A 48 6.11 -1.71 5.22
C CYS A 48 5.53 -1.66 6.64
N ARG A 49 5.90 -0.65 7.45
CA ARG A 49 5.32 -0.43 8.79
C ARG A 49 3.84 -0.02 8.71
N ILE A 50 3.51 0.94 7.85
CA ILE A 50 2.13 1.42 7.62
C ILE A 50 1.25 0.28 7.11
N LYS A 51 1.74 -0.46 6.10
CA LYS A 51 1.11 -1.65 5.55
C LYS A 51 0.69 -2.60 6.67
N ARG A 52 1.62 -2.96 7.56
CA ARG A 52 1.34 -3.89 8.65
C ARG A 52 0.27 -3.35 9.63
N LYS A 53 0.27 -2.03 9.90
CA LYS A 53 -0.77 -1.40 10.73
C LYS A 53 -2.15 -1.48 10.05
N LEU A 54 -2.23 -1.20 8.75
CA LEU A 54 -3.48 -1.26 7.98
C LEU A 54 -4.02 -2.70 7.85
N GLU A 55 -3.14 -3.68 7.64
CA GLU A 55 -3.53 -5.11 7.61
C GLU A 55 -4.09 -5.55 8.96
N LYS A 56 -3.45 -5.17 10.07
CA LYS A 56 -3.96 -5.48 11.42
C LYS A 56 -5.29 -4.80 11.73
N ALA A 57 -5.55 -3.64 11.11
CA ALA A 57 -6.81 -2.93 11.23
C ALA A 57 -7.89 -3.46 10.26
N GLY A 58 -7.59 -4.44 9.40
CA GLY A 58 -8.53 -4.95 8.40
C GLY A 58 -8.82 -3.96 7.27
N LEU A 59 -7.93 -2.99 7.02
CA LEU A 59 -8.11 -1.91 6.04
C LEU A 59 -7.32 -2.11 4.74
N LEU A 60 -6.51 -3.16 4.65
CA LEU A 60 -5.65 -3.43 3.51
C LEU A 60 -5.71 -4.91 3.16
N TRP A 61 -5.89 -5.19 1.86
CA TRP A 61 -6.00 -6.54 1.33
C TRP A 61 -4.98 -6.81 0.24
N GLN A 62 -4.64 -8.09 0.09
CA GLN A 62 -3.82 -8.59 -1.00
C GLN A 62 -4.74 -9.01 -2.14
N VAL A 63 -4.56 -8.43 -3.32
CA VAL A 63 -5.39 -8.73 -4.50
C VAL A 63 -4.80 -9.91 -5.28
N CYS A 64 -3.50 -9.84 -5.58
CA CYS A 64 -2.80 -10.88 -6.31
C CYS A 64 -1.30 -10.84 -6.05
N ARG A 65 -0.60 -11.92 -6.40
CA ARG A 65 0.86 -11.98 -6.43
C ARG A 65 1.32 -11.91 -7.89
N GLY A 66 2.25 -11.01 -8.19
CA GLY A 66 2.74 -10.81 -9.54
C GLY A 66 4.11 -10.14 -9.58
N ARG A 67 4.67 -9.94 -10.77
CA ARG A 67 5.91 -9.17 -10.92
C ARG A 67 5.62 -7.68 -10.70
N CYS A 68 6.43 -7.04 -9.88
CA CYS A 68 6.39 -5.61 -9.66
C CYS A 68 6.85 -4.87 -10.92
N MET A 69 6.03 -3.96 -11.45
CA MET A 69 6.40 -3.18 -12.65
C MET A 69 7.63 -2.29 -12.44
N ARG A 70 7.96 -1.93 -11.20
CA ARG A 70 9.15 -1.11 -10.89
C ARG A 70 10.42 -1.95 -10.80
N THR A 71 10.37 -3.06 -10.07
CA THR A 71 11.58 -3.80 -9.67
C THR A 71 11.75 -5.13 -10.39
N GLY A 72 10.74 -5.59 -11.14
CA GLY A 72 10.73 -6.91 -11.80
C GLY A 72 10.58 -8.10 -10.85
N HIS A 73 10.83 -7.92 -9.54
CA HIS A 73 10.67 -8.96 -8.53
C HIS A 73 9.21 -9.29 -8.25
N TYR A 74 8.96 -10.52 -7.83
CA TYR A 74 7.64 -10.94 -7.37
C TYR A 74 7.25 -10.22 -6.07
N ALA A 75 6.07 -9.61 -6.07
CA ALA A 75 5.51 -8.90 -4.94
C ALA A 75 3.98 -9.06 -4.90
N PHE A 76 3.41 -8.76 -3.74
CA PHE A 76 1.96 -8.69 -3.57
C PHE A 76 1.46 -7.31 -4.00
N TYR A 77 0.39 -7.31 -4.79
CA TYR A 77 -0.38 -6.14 -5.12
C TYR A 77 -1.44 -5.92 -4.03
N LEU A 78 -1.44 -4.72 -3.48
CA LEU A 78 -2.21 -4.34 -2.31
C LEU A 78 -3.24 -3.28 -2.68
N THR A 79 -4.36 -3.28 -1.97
CA THR A 79 -5.40 -2.25 -2.09
C THR A 79 -6.11 -2.03 -0.76
N THR A 80 -6.58 -0.80 -0.53
CA THR A 80 -7.47 -0.44 0.58
C THR A 80 -8.92 -0.25 0.13
N ASP A 81 -9.24 -0.60 -1.12
CA ASP A 81 -10.60 -0.58 -1.65
C ASP A 81 -11.37 -1.82 -1.17
N PRO A 82 -12.44 -1.66 -0.35
CA PRO A 82 -13.23 -2.78 0.16
C PRO A 82 -13.88 -3.60 -0.95
N ASN A 83 -14.15 -3.01 -2.12
CA ASN A 83 -14.77 -3.72 -3.25
C ASN A 83 -13.81 -4.73 -3.90
N LYS A 84 -12.50 -4.51 -3.73
CA LYS A 84 -11.43 -5.38 -4.22
C LYS A 84 -10.88 -6.28 -3.13
N ALA A 85 -11.44 -6.22 -1.93
CA ALA A 85 -11.12 -7.18 -0.88
C ALA A 85 -11.39 -8.59 -1.41
N PRO A 86 -10.51 -9.56 -1.14
CA PRO A 86 -10.79 -10.95 -1.45
C PRO A 86 -12.10 -11.31 -0.74
N LYS A 87 -13.10 -11.74 -1.50
CA LYS A 87 -14.31 -12.31 -0.92
C LYS A 87 -13.87 -13.61 -0.26
N ASP A 88 -14.06 -13.71 1.05
CA ASP A 88 -13.72 -14.92 1.79
C ASP A 88 -14.44 -16.11 1.13
N GLY A 89 -13.66 -16.92 0.42
CA GLY A 89 -14.10 -18.19 -0.15
C GLY A 89 -13.90 -19.33 0.83
N GLN A 90 -13.88 -19.05 2.14
CA GLN A 90 -13.78 -20.11 3.13
C GLN A 90 -15.14 -20.83 3.17
N ILE A 91 -15.25 -21.85 2.33
CA ILE A 91 -16.20 -22.93 2.45
C ILE A 91 -15.87 -23.60 3.78
N SER A 92 -16.72 -23.41 4.79
CA SER A 92 -16.98 -24.34 5.89
C SER A 92 -16.02 -25.53 5.98
N LEU A 93 -14.79 -25.31 6.43
CA LEU A 93 -13.78 -26.38 6.46
C LEU A 93 -14.10 -27.41 7.57
N PHE A 94 -15.05 -27.10 8.46
CA PHE A 94 -15.41 -27.91 9.62
C PHE A 94 -16.93 -27.97 9.92
N ASP A 95 -17.83 -27.63 8.99
CA ASP A 95 -19.29 -27.64 9.29
C ASP A 95 -19.93 -29.05 9.29
N ASN A 96 -19.15 -30.11 9.53
CA ASN A 96 -19.67 -31.45 9.75
C ASN A 96 -19.09 -32.02 11.05
N GLU A 97 -19.72 -31.69 12.18
CA GLU A 97 -19.72 -32.55 13.38
C GLU A 97 -21.11 -32.50 14.05
#